data_AF-A0A3C0J1T3-F1
#
_entry.id   AF-A0A3C0J1T3-F1
#
_cell.length_a   1.000
_cell.length_b   1.000
_cell.length_c   1.000
_cell.angle_alpha   90.00
_cell.angle_beta   90.00
_cell.angle_gamma   90.00
#
_symmetry.space_group_name_H-M   'P 1'
#
loop_
_entity.id
_entity.type
_entity.pdbx_description
1 polymer ?
#
loop_
_entity_poly.entity_id
_entity_poly.type
_entity_poly.pdbx_seq_one_letter_code
_entity_poly.pdbx_strand_id
1 'polypeptide(L)'
;MKAVQFEGTVPRYVYSTIAGAMSRAAYYDKFSNIVLRDVSPPELPTPEWVRVKTKYAGFCGSDKNLILLHDSPSTSPFASFPFTIGHENCGYIVEMGKIAAQRLAARTA
;
A
#
# COMPACT_ATOMS: atom_id res chain seq x y z
N MET A 1 -4.88 -6.23 10.69
CA MET A 1 -5.38 -6.50 9.33
C MET A 1 -4.23 -6.94 8.45
N LYS A 2 -4.46 -7.85 7.50
CA LYS A 2 -3.42 -8.27 6.55
C LYS A 2 -3.11 -7.14 5.56
N ALA A 3 -1.83 -6.87 5.35
CA ALA A 3 -1.34 -5.86 4.42
C ALA A 3 -0.12 -6.37 3.64
N VAL A 4 -0.13 -6.18 2.32
CA VAL A 4 1.05 -6.38 1.49
C VAL A 4 1.85 -5.08 1.53
N GLN A 5 3.07 -5.12 2.04
CA GLN A 5 3.91 -3.95 2.22
C GLN A 5 5.19 -4.05 1.41
N PHE A 6 5.67 -2.88 0.98
CA PHE A 6 7.02 -2.70 0.46
C PHE A 6 7.91 -2.17 1.59
N GLU A 7 8.93 -2.93 1.97
CA GLU A 7 9.81 -2.64 3.11
C GLU A 7 10.78 -1.47 2.85
N GLY A 8 11.26 -1.29 1.62
CA GLY A 8 12.20 -0.22 1.29
C GLY A 8 13.63 -0.39 1.80
N THR A 9 14.00 -1.59 2.27
CA THR A 9 15.36 -1.79 2.80
C THR A 9 16.36 -2.00 1.66
N VAL A 10 17.53 -1.37 1.79
CA VAL A 10 18.63 -1.50 0.80
C VAL A 10 19.07 -2.96 0.58
N PRO A 11 19.27 -3.80 1.62
CA PRO A 11 19.71 -5.19 1.40
C PRO A 11 18.71 -6.02 0.58
N ARG A 12 17.41 -5.91 0.87
CA ARG A 12 16.35 -6.61 0.11
C ARG A 12 16.23 -6.09 -1.32
N TYR A 13 16.47 -4.79 -1.51
CA TYR A 13 16.48 -4.17 -2.83
C TYR A 13 17.62 -4.74 -3.67
N VAL A 14 18.84 -4.72 -3.15
CA VAL A 14 20.03 -5.27 -3.82
C VAL A 14 19.86 -6.76 -4.13
N TYR A 15 19.34 -7.55 -3.18
CA TYR A 15 19.02 -8.96 -3.40
C TYR A 15 18.09 -9.15 -4.61
N SER A 16 16.96 -8.45 -4.61
CA SER A 16 15.93 -8.60 -5.65
C SER A 16 16.42 -8.13 -7.01
N THR A 17 17.23 -7.06 -7.07
CA THR A 17 17.85 -6.56 -8.30
C THR A 17 18.78 -7.59 -8.94
N ILE A 18 19.60 -8.28 -8.13
CA ILE A 18 20.58 -9.27 -8.63
C ILE A 18 19.90 -10.59 -8.95
N ALA A 19 19.13 -11.14 -8.01
CA ALA A 19 18.51 -12.46 -8.15
C ALA A 19 17.29 -12.45 -9.08
N GLY A 20 16.61 -11.31 -9.21
CA GLY A 20 15.42 -11.13 -10.04
C GLY A 20 15.65 -11.35 -11.54
N ALA A 21 16.87 -11.08 -12.00
CA ALA A 21 17.28 -11.35 -13.38
C ALA A 21 17.34 -12.85 -13.70
N MET A 22 17.61 -13.70 -12.70
CA MET A 22 17.67 -15.16 -12.85
C MET A 22 16.32 -15.82 -12.55
N SER A 23 15.60 -15.33 -11.54
CA SER A 23 14.30 -15.85 -11.14
C SER A 23 13.37 -14.72 -10.76
N ARG A 24 12.24 -14.61 -11.46
CA ARG A 24 11.22 -13.60 -11.14
C ARG A 24 10.68 -13.74 -9.72
N ALA A 25 10.76 -14.94 -9.13
CA ALA A 25 10.33 -15.17 -7.75
C ALA A 25 11.10 -14.32 -6.73
N ALA A 26 12.36 -13.98 -7.02
CA ALA A 26 13.18 -13.16 -6.11
C ALA A 26 12.64 -11.73 -5.90
N TYR A 27 11.74 -11.24 -6.76
CA TYR A 27 11.06 -9.96 -6.56
C TYR A 27 9.95 -10.02 -5.50
N TYR A 28 9.45 -11.20 -5.15
CA TYR A 28 8.31 -11.39 -4.25
C TYR A 28 8.43 -12.59 -3.30
N ASP A 29 9.64 -13.11 -3.11
CA ASP A 29 9.91 -14.14 -2.11
C ASP A 29 10.20 -13.54 -0.72
N LYS A 30 10.52 -14.40 0.25
CA LYS A 30 10.78 -14.00 1.64
C LYS A 30 11.96 -13.03 1.82
N PHE A 31 12.87 -12.95 0.86
CA PHE A 31 14.06 -12.09 0.88
C PHE A 31 13.83 -10.78 0.12
N SER A 32 12.76 -10.66 -0.65
CA SER A 32 12.42 -9.44 -1.39
C SER A 32 11.86 -8.33 -0.50
N ASN A 33 11.60 -7.15 -1.06
CA ASN A 33 10.94 -6.06 -0.33
C ASN A 33 9.43 -6.26 -0.15
N ILE A 34 8.83 -7.28 -0.76
CA ILE A 34 7.39 -7.55 -0.67
C ILE A 34 7.12 -8.50 0.49
N VAL A 35 6.39 -8.02 1.48
CA VAL A 35 6.04 -8.80 2.67
C VAL A 35 4.54 -8.76 2.93
N LEU A 36 4.00 -9.87 3.44
CA LEU A 36 2.65 -9.92 3.99
C LEU A 36 2.74 -9.81 5.51
N ARG A 37 2.16 -8.75 6.09
CA ARG A 37 2.16 -8.50 7.54
C ARG A 37 0.75 -8.39 8.09
N ASP A 38 0.62 -8.60 9.39
CA ASP A 38 -0.54 -8.13 10.15
C ASP A 38 -0.21 -6.76 10.73
N VAL A 39 -1.02 -5.75 10.42
CA VAL A 39 -0.82 -4.37 10.84
C VAL A 39 -2.06 -3.83 11.55
N SER A 40 -1.88 -2.94 12.51
CA SER A 40 -3.01 -2.23 13.11
C SER A 40 -3.69 -1.34 12.06
N PRO A 41 -5.02 -1.30 11.98
CA PRO A 41 -5.71 -0.33 11.13
C PRO A 41 -5.28 1.10 11.52
N PRO A 42 -4.94 1.97 10.55
CA PRO A 42 -4.47 3.32 10.86
C PRO A 42 -5.59 4.17 11.48
N GLU A 43 -5.31 5.03 12.44
CA GLU A 43 -6.33 5.97 12.93
C GLU A 43 -6.77 6.96 11.84
N LEU A 44 -7.94 7.59 12.02
CA LEU A 44 -8.37 8.64 11.10
C LEU A 44 -7.44 9.86 11.27
N PRO A 45 -6.71 10.29 10.23
CA PRO A 45 -5.74 11.38 10.37
C PRO A 45 -6.36 12.70 10.83
N THR A 46 -7.55 13.01 10.32
CA THR A 46 -8.34 14.17 10.73
C THR A 46 -9.83 13.84 10.71
N PRO A 47 -10.70 14.69 11.30
CA PRO A 47 -12.16 14.47 11.32
C PRO A 47 -12.85 14.49 9.94
N GLU A 48 -12.16 14.82 8.86
CA GLU A 48 -12.72 14.79 7.50
C GLU A 48 -12.50 13.46 6.76
N TRP A 49 -11.73 12.55 7.36
CA TRP A 49 -11.44 11.24 6.76
C TRP A 49 -12.54 10.23 7.03
N VAL A 50 -12.56 9.19 6.20
CA VAL A 50 -13.37 7.99 6.38
C VAL A 50 -12.47 6.76 6.33
N ARG A 51 -12.84 5.72 7.08
CA ARG A 51 -12.22 4.40 6.94
C ARG A 51 -13.01 3.56 5.97
N VAL A 52 -12.34 3.07 4.94
CA VAL A 52 -12.90 2.11 4.00
C VAL A 52 -12.39 0.71 4.36
N LYS A 53 -13.32 -0.22 4.61
CA LYS A 53 -13.02 -1.65 4.62
C LYS A 53 -12.97 -2.14 3.18
N THR A 54 -11.76 -2.32 2.67
CA THR A 54 -11.52 -2.83 1.31
C THR A 54 -12.19 -4.18 1.11
N LYS A 55 -12.98 -4.30 0.04
CA LYS A 55 -13.59 -5.55 -0.43
C LYS A 55 -12.84 -6.11 -1.64
N TYR A 56 -12.43 -5.22 -2.55
CA TYR A 56 -11.62 -5.53 -3.72
C TYR A 56 -10.49 -4.52 -3.84
N ALA A 57 -9.35 -4.94 -4.37
CA ALA A 57 -8.24 -4.09 -4.75
C ALA A 57 -7.82 -4.46 -6.17
N GLY A 58 -7.70 -3.45 -7.04
CA GLY A 58 -7.09 -3.61 -8.35
C GLY A 58 -5.58 -3.83 -8.20
N PHE A 59 -5.00 -4.45 -9.24
CA PHE A 59 -3.57 -4.63 -9.37
C PHE A 59 -3.11 -3.91 -10.63
N CYS A 60 -2.48 -2.75 -10.44
CA CYS A 60 -2.13 -1.86 -11.53
C CYS A 60 -0.77 -2.21 -12.14
N GLY A 61 -0.50 -1.68 -13.34
CA GLY A 61 0.82 -1.77 -13.95
C GLY A 61 1.93 -1.11 -13.12
N SER A 62 1.61 -0.07 -12.36
CA SER A 62 2.54 0.60 -11.43
C SER A 62 2.88 -0.29 -10.23
N ASP A 63 1.92 -1.03 -9.65
CA ASP A 63 2.20 -2.00 -8.59
C ASP A 63 3.18 -3.08 -9.09
N LYS A 64 2.99 -3.55 -10.33
CA LYS A 64 3.92 -4.48 -10.98
C LYS A 64 5.32 -3.88 -11.13
N ASN A 65 5.43 -2.63 -11.57
CA ASN A 65 6.74 -1.97 -11.75
C ASN A 65 7.46 -1.75 -10.40
N LEU A 66 6.72 -1.37 -9.37
CA LEU A 66 7.24 -1.27 -8.00
C LEU A 66 7.78 -2.62 -7.51
N ILE A 67 7.01 -3.70 -7.65
CA ILE A 67 7.42 -5.06 -7.21
C ILE A 67 8.68 -5.51 -7.97
N LEU A 68 8.74 -5.26 -9.28
CA LEU A 68 9.85 -5.67 -10.14
C LEU A 68 11.04 -4.69 -10.08
N LEU A 69 11.01 -3.68 -9.21
CA LEU A 69 12.05 -2.67 -9.03
C LEU A 69 12.38 -1.91 -10.34
N HIS A 70 11.37 -1.66 -11.16
CA HIS A 70 11.49 -0.79 -12.34
C HIS A 70 11.30 0.69 -11.99
N ASP A 71 10.70 0.98 -10.82
CA ASP A 71 10.59 2.35 -10.31
C ASP A 71 11.94 2.85 -9.82
N SER A 72 12.28 4.10 -10.15
CA SER A 72 13.55 4.70 -9.73
C SER A 72 13.58 4.90 -8.21
N PRO A 73 14.63 4.48 -7.49
CA PRO A 73 14.81 4.79 -6.07
C PRO A 73 14.85 6.29 -5.76
N SER A 74 15.08 7.15 -6.76
CA SER A 74 15.05 8.60 -6.58
C SER A 74 13.68 9.14 -6.19
N THR A 75 12.60 8.37 -6.35
CA THR A 75 11.25 8.74 -5.89
C THR A 75 11.01 8.40 -4.42
N SER A 76 11.93 7.68 -3.76
CA SER A 76 11.81 7.29 -2.35
C SER A 76 11.58 8.43 -1.35
N PRO A 77 12.04 9.68 -1.55
CA PRO A 77 11.73 10.79 -0.63
C PRO A 77 10.24 11.16 -0.57
N PHE A 78 9.44 10.69 -1.54
CA PHE A 78 7.98 10.90 -1.58
C PHE A 78 7.19 9.73 -1.01
N ALA A 79 7.86 8.69 -0.52
CA ALA A 79 7.25 7.50 0.07
C ALA A 79 7.57 7.37 1.56
N SER A 80 6.72 6.65 2.29
CA SER A 80 6.99 6.24 3.68
C SER A 80 7.33 4.76 3.70
N PHE A 81 8.35 4.34 4.43
CA PHE A 81 8.71 2.92 4.51
C PHE A 81 8.52 2.39 5.94
N PRO A 82 7.92 1.20 6.12
CA PRO A 82 7.22 0.43 5.09
C PRO A 82 5.90 1.10 4.67
N PHE A 83 5.48 0.93 3.41
CA PHE A 83 4.13 1.31 2.96
C PHE A 83 3.34 0.12 2.45
N THR A 84 2.02 0.20 2.60
CA THR A 84 1.07 -0.76 2.02
C THR A 84 0.82 -0.41 0.55
N ILE A 85 1.00 -1.38 -0.35
CA ILE A 85 0.80 -1.17 -1.79
C ILE A 85 -0.70 -1.17 -2.16
N GLY A 86 -1.02 -0.68 -3.36
CA GLY A 86 -2.36 -0.70 -3.93
C GLY A 86 -3.11 0.62 -3.79
N HIS A 87 -3.45 1.22 -4.92
CA HIS A 87 -4.17 2.50 -5.02
C HIS A 87 -5.53 2.39 -5.74
N GLU A 88 -5.92 1.16 -6.11
CA GLU A 88 -7.19 0.87 -6.80
C GLU A 88 -8.16 0.12 -5.88
N ASN A 89 -8.43 0.69 -4.68
CA ASN A 89 -9.24 0.02 -3.66
C ASN A 89 -10.73 0.36 -3.79
N CYS A 90 -11.60 -0.64 -3.62
CA CYS A 90 -13.05 -0.49 -3.53
C CYS A 90 -13.60 -1.26 -2.32
N GLY A 91 -14.57 -0.67 -1.61
CA GLY A 91 -15.10 -1.26 -0.39
C GLY A 91 -16.21 -0.44 0.24
N TYR A 92 -16.41 -0.65 1.53
CA TYR A 92 -17.49 -0.03 2.30
C TYR A 92 -16.93 0.90 3.37
N ILE A 93 -17.58 2.04 3.60
CA ILE A 93 -17.24 2.90 4.72
C ILE A 93 -17.67 2.21 6.01
N VAL A 94 -16.74 2.09 6.96
CA VAL A 94 -16.98 1.45 8.27
C VAL A 94 -16.76 2.40 9.45
N GLU A 95 -16.16 3.56 9.21
CA GLU A 95 -15.95 4.60 10.20
C GLU A 95 -15.89 5.95 9.47
N MET A 96 -16.44 7.00 10.09
CA MET A 96 -16.37 8.37 9.57
C MET A 96 -15.89 9.31 10.67
N GLY A 97 -15.01 10.23 10.31
CA GLY A 97 -14.72 11.38 11.15
C GLY A 97 -15.93 12.31 11.24
N LYS A 98 -15.97 13.13 12.30
CA LYS A 98 -17.10 14.02 12.61
C LYS A 98 -17.49 14.92 11.43
N ILE A 99 -16.51 15.52 10.74
CA ILE A 99 -16.76 16.44 9.62
C ILE A 99 -17.26 15.66 8.40
N ALA A 100 -16.71 14.47 8.14
CA ALA A 100 -17.18 13.61 7.05
C ALA A 100 -18.65 13.21 7.22
N ALA A 101 -19.05 12.80 8.44
CA ALA A 101 -20.42 12.45 8.76
C ALA A 101 -21.40 13.63 8.58
N GLN A 102 -21.02 14.82 9.05
CA GLN A 102 -21.82 16.03 8.87
C GLN A 102 -22.02 16.40 7.40
N ARG A 103 -20.95 16.31 6.58
CA ARG A 103 -21.01 16.61 5.14
C ARG A 103 -21.91 15.64 4.37
N LEU A 104 -21.95 14.36 4.76
CA LEU A 104 -22.85 13.39 4.13
C LEU A 104 -24.30 13.70 4.45
N ALA A 105 -24.63 13.95 5.73
CA ALA A 105 -25.99 14.25 6.17
C ALA A 105 -26.57 15.50 5.48
N ALA A 106 -25.76 16.55 5.32
CA ALA A 106 -26.16 17.79 4.65
C ALA A 106 -26.41 17.62 3.13
N ARG A 107 -25.90 16.56 2.50
CA ARG A 107 -26.13 16.27 1.07
C ARG A 107 -27.37 15.41 0.82
N THR A 108 -27.89 14.77 1.86
CA THR A 108 -29.05 13.87 1.79
C THR A 108 -30.34 14.51 2.30
N ALA A 109 -30.27 15.75 2.81
CA ALA A 109 -31.41 16.59 3.20
C ALA A 109 -31.78 17.52 2.06
#